data_AF-A0A0F5QYE9-F1
#
_entry.id   AF-A0A0F5QYE9-F1
#
_cell.length_a   1.000
_cell.length_b   1.000
_cell.length_c   1.000
_cell.angle_alpha   90.00
_cell.angle_beta   90.00
_cell.angle_gamma   90.00
#
_symmetry.space_group_name_H-M   'P 1'
#
loop_
_entity.id
_entity.type
_entity.pdbx_description
1 polymer ?
#
loop_
_entity_poly.entity_id
_entity_poly.type
_entity_poly.pdbx_seq_one_letter_code
_entity_poly.pdbx_strand_id
1 'polypeptide(L)' 'MFLYKIEIQLEQGQAHLIVLAATDEKAFSYVESHVQRHFLKVPEMTSIAIVEKKRAEPGNGYVIEG' A
#
# COMPACT_ATOMS: atom_id res chain seq x y z
N MET A 1 7.05 14.61 1.13
CA MET A 1 6.61 13.33 1.70
C MET A 1 5.10 13.26 1.63
N PHE A 2 4.59 12.11 1.25
CA PHE A 2 3.17 11.83 1.13
C PHE A 2 2.89 10.50 1.82
N LEU A 3 1.72 10.41 2.42
CA LEU A 3 1.14 9.15 2.83
C LEU A 3 0.39 8.59 1.61
N TYR A 4 0.51 7.29 1.39
CA TYR A 4 -0.13 6.56 0.29
C TYR A 4 -0.99 5.44 0.87
N LYS A 5 -2.19 5.25 0.32
CA LYS A 5 -2.98 4.02 0.43
C LYS A 5 -2.85 3.29 -0.91
N ILE A 6 -2.16 2.15 -0.87
CA ILE A 6 -1.97 1.28 -2.03
C ILE A 6 -2.88 0.08 -1.83
N GLU A 7 -3.75 -0.16 -2.81
CA GLU A 7 -4.53 -1.39 -2.91
C GLU A 7 -3.70 -2.45 -3.64
N ILE A 8 -3.68 -3.65 -3.07
CA ILE A 8 -2.97 -4.81 -3.58
C ILE A 8 -4.02 -5.90 -3.76
N GLN A 9 -4.37 -6.18 -5.02
CA GLN A 9 -5.26 -7.28 -5.35
C GLN A 9 -4.48 -8.58 -5.32
N LEU A 10 -4.99 -9.55 -4.57
CA LEU A 10 -4.41 -10.88 -4.43
C LEU A 10 -5.30 -11.90 -5.15
N GLU A 11 -4.79 -13.10 -5.39
CA GLU A 11 -5.63 -14.20 -5.91
C GLU A 11 -6.88 -14.44 -5.03
N GLN A 12 -6.73 -14.28 -3.72
CA GLN A 12 -7.79 -14.44 -2.74
C GLN A 12 -7.86 -13.19 -1.85
N GLY A 13 -8.80 -12.31 -2.16
CA GLY A 13 -9.04 -11.07 -1.41
C GLY A 13 -8.19 -9.90 -1.85
N GLN A 14 -8.10 -8.89 -0.98
CA GLN A 14 -7.37 -7.66 -1.21
C GLN A 14 -6.66 -7.23 0.07
N ALA A 15 -5.56 -6.50 -0.09
CA ALA A 15 -4.84 -5.89 1.01
C ALA A 15 -4.61 -4.40 0.75
N HIS A 16 -4.49 -3.63 1.84
CA HIS A 16 -4.15 -2.23 1.77
C HIS A 16 -2.80 -1.98 2.44
N LEU A 17 -1.85 -1.42 1.71
CA LEU A 17 -0.58 -0.95 2.26
C LEU A 17 -0.64 0.57 2.46
N ILE A 18 -0.45 0.99 3.71
CA ILE A 18 -0.27 2.40 4.05
C ILE A 18 1.22 2.68 4.18
N VAL A 19 1.76 3.55 3.32
CA VAL A 19 3.20 3.82 3.27
C VAL A 19 3.50 5.30 3.10
N LEU A 20 4.58 5.76 3.75
CA LEU A 20 5.10 7.10 3.60
C LEU A 20 6.21 7.09 2.54
N ALA A 21 6.09 7.90 1.50
CA ALA A 21 7.11 8.01 0.45
C ALA A 21 7.27 9.43 -0.09
N ALA A 22 8.40 9.69 -0.75
CA ALA A 22 8.67 10.99 -1.37
C ALA A 22 7.98 11.14 -2.73
N THR A 23 7.84 10.04 -3.48
CA THR A 23 7.25 9.99 -4.83
C THR A 23 6.44 8.71 -4.99
N ASP A 24 5.65 8.66 -6.07
CA ASP A 24 4.76 7.54 -6.37
C ASP A 24 5.59 6.28 -6.72
N GLU A 25 6.70 6.44 -7.45
CA GLU A 25 7.63 5.36 -7.77
C GLU A 25 8.24 4.75 -6.50
N LYS A 26 8.60 5.60 -5.53
CA LYS A 26 9.11 5.11 -4.24
C LYS A 26 8.03 4.35 -3.47
N ALA A 27 6.80 4.86 -3.45
CA ALA A 27 5.68 4.18 -2.80
C ALA A 27 5.46 2.76 -3.37
N PHE A 28 5.45 2.63 -4.71
CA PHE A 28 5.34 1.32 -5.38
C PHE A 28 6.54 0.42 -5.09
N SER A 29 7.77 0.97 -5.07
CA SER A 29 8.98 0.18 -4.82
C SER A 29 9.01 -0.51 -3.44
N TYR A 30 8.19 -0.05 -2.49
CA TYR A 30 8.11 -0.64 -1.16
C TYR A 30 7.12 -1.81 -1.07
N VAL A 31 6.16 -1.92 -2.01
CA VAL A 31 5.04 -2.87 -1.95
C VAL A 31 5.53 -4.30 -1.76
N GLU A 32 6.40 -4.78 -2.64
CA GLU A 32 6.88 -6.17 -2.61
C GLU A 32 7.54 -6.52 -1.28
N SER A 33 8.42 -5.65 -0.79
CA SER A 33 9.12 -5.86 0.48
C SER A 33 8.19 -5.93 1.69
N HIS A 34 7.08 -5.19 1.67
CA HIS A 34 6.08 -5.21 2.72
C HIS A 34 5.19 -6.46 2.64
N VAL A 35 4.77 -6.84 1.44
CA VAL A 35 3.99 -8.07 1.20
C VAL A 35 4.78 -9.31 1.64
N GLN A 36 6.06 -9.39 1.27
CA GLN A 36 6.96 -10.48 1.67
C GLN A 36 7.13 -10.60 3.18
N ARG A 37 7.06 -9.48 3.92
CA ARG A 37 7.17 -9.47 5.39
C ARG A 37 5.86 -9.75 6.09
N HIS A 38 4.72 -9.45 5.45
CA HIS A 38 3.39 -9.64 6.03
C HIS A 38 2.90 -11.09 5.90
N PHE A 39 3.11 -11.70 4.72
CA PHE A 39 2.62 -13.05 4.45
C PHE A 39 3.72 -14.10 4.58
N LEU A 40 3.44 -15.18 5.31
CA LEU A 40 4.35 -16.34 5.42
C LEU A 40 4.54 -17.05 4.08
N LYS A 41 3.46 -17.18 3.31
CA LYS A 41 3.47 -17.60 1.90
C LYS A 41 2.92 -16.44 1.11
N VAL A 42 3.76 -15.78 0.32
CA VAL A 42 3.36 -14.63 -0.48
C VAL A 42 2.31 -15.07 -1.51
N PRO A 43 1.07 -14.54 -1.43
CA PRO A 43 0.06 -14.78 -2.46
C PRO A 43 0.46 -14.08 -3.76
N GLU A 44 0.00 -14.59 -4.90
CA GLU A 44 0.21 -13.90 -6.17
C GLU A 44 -0.58 -12.57 -6.18
N MET A 45 0.13 -11.48 -6.51
CA MET A 45 -0.43 -10.14 -6.62
C MET A 45 -0.89 -9.94 -8.07
N THR A 46 -2.19 -9.77 -8.26
CA THR A 46 -2.79 -9.63 -9.60
C THR A 46 -2.85 -8.18 -10.05
N SER A 47 -2.92 -7.23 -9.11
CA SER A 47 -2.90 -5.78 -9.39
C SER A 47 -2.37 -4.99 -8.20
N ILE A 48 -1.74 -3.85 -8.48
CA ILE A 48 -1.25 -2.91 -7.48
C ILE A 48 -1.62 -1.50 -7.95
N ALA A 49 -2.35 -0.75 -7.12
CA ALA A 49 -2.80 0.59 -7.46
C ALA A 49 -2.69 1.55 -6.27
N ILE A 50 -2.24 2.77 -6.52
CA ILE A 50 -2.41 3.87 -5.55
C ILE A 50 -3.86 4.32 -5.65
N VAL A 51 -4.64 4.09 -4.60
CA VAL A 51 -6.04 4.52 -4.53
C VAL A 51 -6.19 5.85 -3.81
N GLU A 52 -5.21 6.23 -2.99
CA GLU A 52 -5.23 7.53 -2.30
C GLU A 52 -3.82 8.04 -1.99
N LYS A 53 -3.61 9.35 -2.13
CA LYS A 53 -2.36 10.06 -1.83
C LYS A 53 -2.65 11.34 -1.06
N LYS A 54 -2.07 11.47 0.14
CA LYS A 54 -2.23 12.62 1.03
C LYS A 54 -0.88 13.22 1.38
N ARG A 55 -0.81 14.53 1.58
CA ARG A 55 0.40 15.14 2.15
C ARG A 55 0.57 14.65 3.59
N ALA A 56 1.79 14.37 4.02
CA ALA A 56 2.05 13.89 5.37
C ALA A 56 2.04 15.07 6.36
N GLU A 57 0.87 15.36 6.92
CA GLU A 57 0.60 16.51 7.81
C GLU A 57 -0.28 16.07 9.00
N PRO A 58 -0.24 16.79 10.13
CA PRO A 58 -1.10 16.49 11.28
C PRO A 58 -2.58 16.48 10.90
N GLY A 59 -3.31 15.46 11.38
CA GLY A 59 -4.74 15.28 11.09
C GLY A 59 -5.04 14.46 9.83
N ASN A 60 -4.05 14.17 8.99
CA ASN A 60 -4.24 13.26 7.85
C ASN A 60 -4.16 11.79 8.30
N GLY A 61 -5.07 10.97 7.79
CA GLY A 61 -5.11 9.53 8.03
C GLY A 61 -5.96 8.82 6.98
N TYR A 62 -6.11 7.51 7.11
CA TYR A 62 -6.95 6.69 6.23
C TYR A 62 -8.03 5.95 7.00
N VAL A 63 -9.19 5.82 6.37
CA VAL A 63 -10.21 4.85 6.78
C VAL A 63 -9.94 3.56 6.02
N ILE A 64 -9.88 2.46 6.76
CA ILE A 64 -9.70 1.11 6.22
C ILE A 64 -10.93 0.30 6.63
N GLU A 65 -11.61 -0.25 5.63
CA GLU A 65 -12.72 -1.19 5.77
C GLU A 65 -12.36 -2.47 5.02
N GLY A 66 -12.85 -3.62 5.52
CA GLY A 66 -12.50 -4.96 5.04
C GLY A 66 -13.72 -5.76 4.64
#